data_AF-A0A8J6JNS5-F1
#
_entry.id   AF-A0A8J6JNS5-F1
#
_cell.length_a   1.000
_cell.length_b   1.000
_cell.length_c   1.000
_cell.angle_alpha   90.00
_cell.angle_beta   90.00
_cell.angle_gamma   90.00
#
_symmetry.space_group_name_H-M   'P 1'
#
loop_
_entity.id
_entity.type
_entity.pdbx_description
1 polymer ?
#
loop_
_entity_poly.entity_id
_entity_poly.type
_entity_poly.pdbx_seq_one_letter_code
_entity_poly.pdbx_strand_id
1 'polypeptide(L)'
;MPDILPIRRALLSVSDKTGLVEFGRWLAGQGAEILSTGGTARALREAGVPVKDVREHTGFPEILDGRVKTLVPQVHGGLLGRRDDPAHLAEMLAHAIAPIDLVAVNLYPFEATVRAGAGFDDCIENIDIGGPAMIRSAAKNFASVVVCTAPAQMAQVMAAGGSTAAMRREFPAAAYARTAAYDAAIASWFAGQLGQEFPPRLAFAGTLAQTLRYGENPHQKAGFYLDGTARPGIATARQVQGKELSYNNLNDTDAAFECASEFEAPA
;
A
#
# COMPACT_ATOMS: atom_id res chain seq x y z
N MET A 1 -29.35 -3.49 -6.86
CA MET A 1 -28.85 -3.81 -5.51
C MET A 1 -28.28 -2.52 -4.95
N PRO A 2 -28.40 -2.18 -3.65
CA PRO A 2 -27.85 -0.93 -3.16
C PRO A 2 -26.35 -0.92 -3.48
N ASP A 3 -25.91 0.13 -4.17
CA ASP A 3 -24.60 0.21 -4.86
C ASP A 3 -23.40 0.30 -3.89
N ILE A 4 -23.70 0.33 -2.59
CA ILE A 4 -22.79 0.56 -1.47
C ILE A 4 -23.03 -0.53 -0.42
N LEU A 5 -21.99 -1.31 -0.09
CA LEU A 5 -21.99 -2.23 1.04
C LEU A 5 -21.61 -1.47 2.32
N PRO A 6 -22.38 -1.63 3.41
CA PRO A 6 -22.05 -1.02 4.69
C PRO A 6 -20.80 -1.66 5.29
N ILE A 7 -20.01 -0.87 5.99
CA ILE A 7 -18.83 -1.35 6.71
C ILE A 7 -19.25 -1.61 8.15
N ARG A 8 -19.35 -2.89 8.54
CA ARG A 8 -19.68 -3.29 9.91
C ARG A 8 -18.44 -3.56 10.74
N ARG A 9 -17.35 -4.01 10.10
CA ARG A 9 -16.06 -4.22 10.74
C ARG A 9 -14.91 -3.75 9.85
N ALA A 10 -14.04 -2.91 10.40
CA ALA A 10 -12.88 -2.37 9.72
C ALA A 10 -11.60 -2.72 10.47
N LEU A 11 -10.60 -3.22 9.76
CA LEU A 11 -9.26 -3.49 10.30
C LEU A 11 -8.29 -2.41 9.81
N LEU A 12 -7.78 -1.59 10.72
CA LEU A 12 -6.92 -0.45 10.44
C LEU A 12 -5.51 -0.72 10.97
N SER A 13 -4.49 -0.67 10.10
CA SER A 13 -3.08 -0.79 10.47
C SER A 13 -2.24 0.05 9.53
N VAL A 14 -2.06 1.33 9.89
CA VAL A 14 -1.39 2.34 9.05
C VAL A 14 -0.15 2.91 9.73
N SER A 15 0.91 3.03 8.94
CA SER A 15 2.13 3.75 9.27
C SER A 15 1.95 5.26 9.10
N ASP A 16 1.47 5.68 7.92
CA ASP A 16 1.04 7.05 7.63
C ASP A 16 -0.37 7.26 8.19
N LYS A 17 -0.48 8.18 9.16
CA LYS A 17 -1.71 8.46 9.92
C LYS A 17 -2.57 9.56 9.28
N THR A 18 -2.21 10.03 8.09
CA THR A 18 -2.98 11.02 7.34
C THR A 18 -4.43 10.55 7.18
N GLY A 19 -5.39 11.36 7.64
CA GLY A 19 -6.83 11.05 7.59
C GLY A 19 -7.32 9.94 8.53
N LEU A 20 -6.44 9.28 9.31
CA LEU A 20 -6.81 8.13 10.15
C LEU A 20 -7.89 8.46 11.17
N VAL A 21 -7.75 9.58 11.88
CA VAL A 21 -8.68 9.98 12.95
C VAL A 21 -10.06 10.34 12.39
N GLU A 22 -10.09 11.08 11.29
CA GLU A 22 -11.34 11.42 10.59
C GLU A 22 -12.05 10.15 10.11
N PHE A 23 -11.29 9.24 9.49
CA PHE A 23 -11.81 7.96 9.04
C PHE A 23 -12.34 7.10 10.18
N GLY A 24 -11.61 7.02 11.29
CA GLY A 24 -12.04 6.29 12.48
C GLY A 24 -13.32 6.86 13.10
N ARG A 25 -13.44 8.19 13.19
CA ARG A 25 -14.68 8.84 13.67
C ARG A 25 -15.86 8.56 12.76
N TRP A 26 -15.65 8.63 11.45
CA TRP A 26 -16.68 8.32 10.47
C TRP A 26 -17.15 6.86 10.59
N LEU A 27 -16.23 5.90 10.66
CA LEU A 27 -16.54 4.48 10.86
C LEU A 27 -17.33 4.24 12.16
N ALA A 28 -16.88 4.82 13.28
CA ALA A 28 -17.56 4.71 14.56
C ALA A 28 -18.97 5.35 14.52
N GLY A 29 -19.14 6.48 13.84
CA GLY A 29 -20.43 7.13 13.64
C GLY A 29 -21.44 6.29 12.84
N GLN A 30 -20.95 5.36 12.01
CA GLN A 30 -21.78 4.37 11.29
C GLN A 30 -22.04 3.10 12.11
N GLY A 31 -21.51 3.01 13.34
CA GLY A 31 -21.61 1.82 14.19
C GLY A 31 -20.66 0.68 13.79
N ALA A 32 -19.61 0.94 13.01
CA ALA A 32 -18.63 -0.07 12.64
C ALA A 32 -17.71 -0.44 13.83
N GLU A 33 -17.44 -1.74 14.02
CA GLU A 33 -16.39 -2.20 14.94
C GLU A 33 -15.02 -1.96 14.31
N ILE A 34 -14.21 -1.11 14.94
CA ILE A 34 -12.86 -0.81 14.47
C ILE A 34 -11.88 -1.72 15.21
N LEU A 35 -11.14 -2.52 14.44
CA LEU A 35 -10.04 -3.35 14.90
C LEU A 35 -8.71 -2.67 14.56
N SER A 36 -7.77 -2.62 15.50
CA SER A 36 -6.43 -2.10 15.24
C SER A 36 -5.39 -2.65 16.20
N THR A 37 -4.11 -2.33 15.98
CA THR A 37 -3.01 -2.63 16.92
C THR A 37 -1.99 -1.51 16.98
N GLY A 38 -1.12 -1.54 17.99
CA GLY A 38 0.08 -0.71 18.08
C GLY A 38 -0.19 0.78 17.92
N GLY A 39 0.64 1.45 17.12
CA GLY A 39 0.58 2.90 16.92
C GLY A 39 -0.72 3.40 16.27
N THR A 40 -1.41 2.57 15.47
CA THR A 40 -2.70 2.95 14.88
C THR A 40 -3.80 2.95 15.96
N ALA A 41 -3.89 1.88 16.76
CA ALA A 41 -4.85 1.80 17.85
C ALA A 41 -4.65 2.94 18.87
N ARG A 42 -3.40 3.23 19.23
CA ARG A 42 -3.07 4.35 20.13
C ARG A 42 -3.57 5.69 19.60
N ALA A 43 -3.27 6.02 18.34
CA ALA A 43 -3.69 7.28 17.74
C ALA A 43 -5.23 7.45 17.70
N LEU A 44 -5.97 6.36 17.46
CA LEU A 44 -7.42 6.37 17.49
C LEU A 44 -7.97 6.59 18.90
N ARG A 45 -7.43 5.89 19.92
CA ARG A 45 -7.83 6.05 21.32
C ARG A 45 -7.59 7.45 21.84
N GLU A 46 -6.42 8.01 21.56
CA GLU A 46 -6.06 9.38 21.94
C GLU A 46 -7.02 10.42 21.35
N ALA A 47 -7.60 10.13 20.18
CA ALA A 47 -8.59 10.98 19.53
C ALA A 47 -10.05 10.72 19.96
N GLY A 48 -10.27 9.83 20.94
CA GLY A 48 -11.58 9.44 21.46
C GLY A 48 -12.37 8.49 20.57
N VAL A 49 -11.73 7.83 19.59
CA VAL A 49 -12.38 6.87 18.70
C VAL A 49 -12.42 5.50 19.38
N PRO A 50 -13.61 4.86 19.51
CA PRO A 50 -13.71 3.49 20.00
C PRO A 50 -12.95 2.53 19.09
N VAL A 51 -11.99 1.81 19.65
CA VAL A 51 -11.18 0.83 18.92
C VAL A 51 -10.87 -0.35 19.80
N LYS A 52 -11.04 -1.54 19.22
CA LYS A 52 -10.76 -2.83 19.84
C LYS A 52 -9.40 -3.33 19.37
N ASP A 53 -8.56 -3.83 20.29
CA ASP A 53 -7.30 -4.42 19.86
C ASP A 53 -7.56 -5.72 19.09
N VAL A 54 -6.77 -5.98 18.03
CA VAL A 54 -6.88 -7.24 17.26
C VAL A 54 -6.75 -8.46 18.17
N ARG A 55 -5.93 -8.42 19.23
CA ARG A 55 -5.82 -9.52 20.21
C ARG A 55 -7.15 -9.87 20.88
N GLU A 56 -8.01 -8.88 21.12
CA GLU A 56 -9.34 -9.12 21.71
C GLU A 56 -10.31 -9.73 20.70
N HIS A 57 -10.07 -9.49 19.42
CA HIS A 57 -10.84 -10.09 18.32
C HIS A 57 -10.38 -11.52 18.03
N THR A 58 -9.07 -11.77 18.08
CA THR A 58 -8.48 -13.06 17.70
C THR A 58 -8.39 -14.03 18.87
N GLY A 59 -8.35 -13.54 20.11
CA GLY A 59 -8.04 -14.33 21.30
C GLY A 59 -6.57 -14.76 21.41
N PHE A 60 -5.72 -14.39 20.44
CA PHE A 60 -4.30 -14.73 20.41
C PHE A 60 -3.44 -13.60 20.96
N PRO A 61 -2.47 -13.89 21.86
CA PRO A 61 -1.56 -12.88 22.37
C PRO A 61 -0.57 -12.42 21.30
N GLU A 62 -0.02 -11.22 21.50
CA GLU A 62 1.13 -10.76 20.72
C GLU A 62 2.38 -11.52 21.16
N ILE A 63 3.04 -12.20 20.23
CA ILE A 63 4.25 -13.01 20.44
C ILE A 63 5.30 -12.66 19.40
N LEU A 64 6.55 -13.08 19.62
CA LEU A 64 7.68 -12.86 18.70
C LEU A 64 7.85 -11.38 18.32
N ASP A 65 7.76 -10.51 19.33
CA ASP A 65 7.85 -9.06 19.18
C ASP A 65 6.88 -8.47 18.13
N GLY A 66 5.68 -9.04 18.05
CA GLY A 66 4.62 -8.56 17.16
C GLY A 66 4.71 -9.05 15.71
N ARG A 67 5.69 -9.89 15.36
CA ARG A 67 5.88 -10.42 14.00
C ARG A 67 4.70 -11.24 13.46
N VAL A 68 3.89 -11.82 14.33
CA VAL A 68 2.78 -12.72 13.95
C VAL A 68 1.40 -12.28 14.46
N LYS A 69 1.25 -11.01 14.86
CA LYS A 69 0.02 -10.51 15.52
C LYS A 69 -1.25 -10.55 14.66
N THR A 70 -1.14 -10.47 13.33
CA THR A 70 -2.28 -10.53 12.40
C THR A 70 -2.32 -11.81 11.56
N LEU A 71 -1.30 -12.66 11.67
CA LEU A 71 -1.16 -13.90 10.88
C LEU A 71 -1.95 -15.05 11.52
N VAL A 72 -3.24 -14.83 11.74
CA VAL A 72 -4.14 -15.79 12.41
C VAL A 72 -5.43 -16.01 11.60
N PRO A 73 -6.06 -17.19 11.71
CA PRO A 73 -7.28 -17.51 10.96
C PRO A 73 -8.44 -16.55 11.22
N GLN A 74 -8.54 -15.96 12.41
CA GLN A 74 -9.60 -15.01 12.75
C GLN A 74 -9.52 -13.74 11.88
N VAL A 75 -8.31 -13.27 11.58
CA VAL A 75 -8.11 -12.13 10.67
C VAL A 75 -8.25 -12.60 9.22
N HIS A 76 -7.46 -13.59 8.79
CA HIS A 76 -7.42 -13.96 7.37
C HIS A 76 -8.68 -14.68 6.89
N GLY A 77 -9.31 -15.51 7.71
CA GLY A 77 -10.64 -16.07 7.44
C GLY A 77 -11.72 -14.99 7.45
N GLY A 78 -11.59 -13.99 8.33
CA GLY A 78 -12.44 -12.81 8.34
C GLY A 78 -12.37 -12.03 7.03
N LEU A 79 -11.20 -11.99 6.39
CA LEU A 79 -10.97 -11.34 5.10
C LEU A 79 -11.29 -12.21 3.89
N LEU A 80 -10.95 -13.50 3.91
CA LEU A 80 -11.02 -14.40 2.76
C LEU A 80 -12.32 -15.19 2.68
N GLY A 81 -13.08 -15.26 3.77
CA GLY A 81 -14.36 -15.95 3.81
C GLY A 81 -15.34 -15.36 2.80
N ARG A 82 -15.72 -16.18 1.83
CA ARG A 82 -16.69 -15.83 0.79
C ARG A 82 -18.08 -15.69 1.40
N ARG A 83 -18.74 -14.56 1.12
CA ARG A 83 -20.08 -14.26 1.64
C ARG A 83 -21.20 -14.84 0.79
N ASP A 84 -20.87 -15.22 -0.44
CA ASP A 84 -21.75 -15.84 -1.41
C ASP A 84 -21.72 -17.37 -1.36
N ASP A 85 -20.86 -17.96 -0.51
CA ASP A 85 -20.68 -19.40 -0.36
C ASP A 85 -21.18 -19.88 1.02
N PRO A 86 -22.30 -20.63 1.09
CA PRO A 86 -22.83 -21.14 2.35
C PRO A 86 -21.87 -22.04 3.13
N ALA A 87 -20.98 -22.78 2.46
CA ALA A 87 -20.01 -23.64 3.12
C ALA A 87 -18.97 -22.80 3.87
N HIS A 88 -18.44 -21.75 3.22
CA HIS A 88 -17.55 -20.80 3.88
C HIS A 88 -18.20 -20.12 5.08
N LEU A 89 -19.47 -19.70 4.97
CA LEU A 89 -20.19 -19.08 6.09
C LEU A 89 -20.37 -20.05 7.27
N ALA A 90 -20.65 -21.32 7.00
CA ALA A 90 -20.77 -22.34 8.03
C ALA A 90 -19.43 -22.60 8.74
N GLU A 91 -18.32 -22.71 8.00
CA GLU A 91 -16.98 -22.86 8.58
C GLU A 91 -16.58 -21.64 9.41
N MET A 92 -16.82 -20.42 8.91
CA MET A 92 -16.54 -19.20 9.65
C MET A 92 -17.29 -19.16 10.97
N LEU A 93 -18.57 -19.54 10.97
CA LEU A 93 -19.37 -19.62 12.19
C LEU A 93 -18.82 -20.68 13.15
N ALA A 94 -18.54 -21.88 12.66
CA ALA A 94 -18.02 -23.00 13.46
C ALA A 94 -16.67 -22.68 14.13
N HIS A 95 -15.84 -21.86 13.49
CA HIS A 95 -14.53 -21.45 13.99
C HIS A 95 -14.52 -20.05 14.65
N ALA A 96 -15.69 -19.47 14.92
CA ALA A 96 -15.84 -18.14 15.52
C ALA A 96 -15.07 -17.03 14.77
N ILE A 97 -15.04 -17.12 13.44
CA ILE A 97 -14.39 -16.15 12.55
C ILE A 97 -15.43 -15.13 12.11
N ALA A 98 -15.32 -13.90 12.58
CA ALA A 98 -16.25 -12.84 12.19
C ALA A 98 -15.84 -12.18 10.86
N PRO A 99 -16.81 -11.73 10.04
CA PRO A 99 -16.53 -11.01 8.79
C PRO A 99 -15.77 -9.70 9.01
N ILE A 100 -14.81 -9.40 8.15
CA ILE A 100 -14.18 -8.07 8.04
C ILE A 100 -14.54 -7.49 6.67
N ASP A 101 -15.10 -6.28 6.64
CA ASP A 101 -15.63 -5.66 5.41
C ASP A 101 -14.64 -4.65 4.79
N LEU A 102 -13.76 -4.09 5.63
CA LEU A 102 -12.76 -3.12 5.21
C LEU A 102 -11.40 -3.41 5.84
N VAL A 103 -10.34 -3.26 5.04
CA VAL A 103 -8.95 -3.20 5.51
C VAL A 103 -8.34 -1.88 5.06
N ALA A 104 -7.76 -1.11 5.98
CA ALA A 104 -6.90 0.01 5.65
C ALA A 104 -5.48 -0.27 6.15
N VAL A 105 -4.56 -0.50 5.21
CA VAL A 105 -3.15 -0.82 5.50
C VAL A 105 -2.26 -0.06 4.54
N ASN A 106 -1.45 0.86 5.06
CA ASN A 106 -0.31 1.41 4.31
C ASN A 106 0.98 0.86 4.90
N LEU A 107 1.78 0.22 4.04
CA LEU A 107 3.02 -0.43 4.43
C LEU A 107 4.02 0.62 4.92
N TYR A 108 4.79 0.27 5.95
CA TYR A 108 5.93 1.09 6.33
C TYR A 108 6.87 1.20 5.12
N PRO A 109 7.41 2.39 4.82
CA PRO A 109 8.27 2.55 3.66
C PRO A 109 9.62 1.90 3.96
N PHE A 110 9.75 0.60 3.71
CA PHE A 110 11.02 -0.12 3.70
C PHE A 110 12.05 0.64 2.85
N GLU A 111 11.60 1.19 1.71
CA GLU A 111 12.38 2.03 0.83
C GLU A 111 12.94 3.28 1.57
N ALA A 112 12.20 3.86 2.51
CA ALA A 112 12.68 4.99 3.31
C ALA A 112 13.68 4.56 4.38
N THR A 113 13.48 3.40 5.02
CA THR A 113 14.44 2.82 5.97
C THR A 113 15.78 2.58 5.30
N VAL A 114 15.78 1.96 4.11
CA VAL A 114 16.99 1.73 3.31
C VAL A 114 17.63 3.06 2.91
N ARG A 115 16.85 4.04 2.44
CA ARG A 115 17.38 5.37 2.07
C ARG A 115 17.97 6.14 3.25
N ALA A 116 17.50 5.90 4.48
CA ALA A 116 18.06 6.51 5.68
C ALA A 116 19.42 5.91 6.09
N GLY A 117 19.92 4.90 5.38
CA GLY A 117 21.19 4.24 5.69
C GLY A 117 21.10 3.36 6.93
N ALA A 118 19.92 2.81 7.23
CA ALA A 118 19.74 1.91 8.37
C ALA A 118 20.63 0.66 8.24
N GLY A 119 21.02 0.10 9.38
CA GLY A 119 21.83 -1.13 9.41
C GLY A 119 21.09 -2.33 8.81
N PHE A 120 21.84 -3.41 8.56
CA PHE A 120 21.27 -4.64 8.01
C PHE A 120 20.11 -5.17 8.86
N ASP A 121 20.34 -5.33 10.17
CA ASP A 121 19.34 -5.85 11.11
C ASP A 121 18.10 -4.94 11.18
N ASP A 122 18.29 -3.61 11.19
CA ASP A 122 17.20 -2.64 11.16
C ASP A 122 16.36 -2.78 9.89
N CYS A 123 16.99 -2.98 8.73
CA CYS A 123 16.27 -3.21 7.48
C CYS A 123 15.45 -4.50 7.54
N ILE A 124 16.02 -5.59 8.10
CA ILE A 124 15.33 -6.87 8.28
C ILE A 124 14.11 -6.73 9.19
N GLU A 125 14.22 -6.01 10.31
CA GLU A 125 13.09 -5.77 11.21
C GLU A 125 11.97 -4.93 10.57
N ASN A 126 12.30 -4.10 9.58
CA ASN A 126 11.32 -3.28 8.84
C ASN A 126 10.65 -4.03 7.67
N ILE A 127 10.94 -5.31 7.45
CA ILE A 127 10.21 -6.14 6.48
C ILE A 127 8.88 -6.60 7.09
N ASP A 128 7.79 -6.01 6.62
CA ASP A 128 6.43 -6.30 7.04
C ASP A 128 5.90 -7.57 6.36
N ILE A 129 5.48 -8.54 7.18
CA ILE A 129 4.82 -9.77 6.73
C ILE A 129 3.30 -9.66 6.81
N GLY A 130 2.80 -9.08 7.91
CA GLY A 130 1.37 -9.01 8.20
C GLY A 130 0.63 -8.06 7.27
N GLY A 131 1.21 -6.89 7.00
CA GLY A 131 0.64 -5.88 6.12
C GLY A 131 0.37 -6.41 4.71
N PRO A 132 1.39 -6.90 3.97
CA PRO A 132 1.19 -7.46 2.64
C PRO A 132 0.22 -8.64 2.63
N ALA A 133 0.26 -9.50 3.65
CA ALA A 133 -0.68 -10.63 3.77
C ALA A 133 -2.14 -10.16 3.89
N MET A 134 -2.42 -9.15 4.72
CA MET A 134 -3.75 -8.57 4.88
C MET A 134 -4.23 -7.86 3.62
N ILE A 135 -3.36 -7.04 2.99
CA ILE A 135 -3.65 -6.35 1.73
C ILE A 135 -4.06 -7.35 0.65
N ARG A 136 -3.26 -8.40 0.44
CA ARG A 136 -3.52 -9.44 -0.57
C ARG A 136 -4.78 -10.24 -0.25
N SER A 137 -5.02 -10.54 1.03
CA SER A 137 -6.24 -11.25 1.46
C SER A 137 -7.51 -10.46 1.14
N ALA A 138 -7.52 -9.18 1.49
CA ALA A 138 -8.64 -8.28 1.21
C ALA A 138 -8.83 -8.07 -0.30
N ALA A 139 -7.73 -7.81 -1.04
CA ALA A 139 -7.75 -7.63 -2.48
C ALA A 139 -8.25 -8.87 -3.24
N LYS A 140 -7.92 -10.09 -2.76
CA LYS A 140 -8.42 -11.34 -3.33
C LYS A 140 -9.93 -11.49 -3.15
N ASN A 141 -10.46 -11.17 -1.97
CA ASN A 141 -11.89 -11.30 -1.67
C ASN A 141 -12.67 -9.99 -1.92
N PHE A 142 -12.32 -9.29 -3.00
CA PHE A 142 -12.88 -7.98 -3.32
C PHE A 142 -14.39 -8.00 -3.54
N ALA A 143 -15.02 -9.16 -3.77
CA ALA A 143 -16.48 -9.25 -3.85
C ALA A 143 -17.16 -8.72 -2.58
N SER A 144 -16.51 -8.88 -1.41
CA SER A 144 -17.07 -8.57 -0.11
C SER A 144 -16.23 -7.60 0.73
N VAL A 145 -14.93 -7.47 0.43
CA VAL A 145 -13.99 -6.65 1.21
C VAL A 145 -13.48 -5.48 0.37
N VAL A 146 -13.42 -4.28 0.93
CA VAL A 146 -12.70 -3.15 0.32
C VAL A 146 -11.35 -2.96 0.99
N VAL A 147 -10.30 -2.85 0.17
CA VAL A 147 -8.91 -2.65 0.63
C VAL A 147 -8.48 -1.22 0.36
N CYS A 148 -7.96 -0.52 1.36
CA CYS A 148 -7.38 0.81 1.22
C CYS A 148 -5.88 0.71 1.54
N THR A 149 -5.03 1.05 0.57
CA THR A 149 -3.58 1.14 0.73
C THR A 149 -3.05 2.58 0.77
N ALA A 150 -3.92 3.57 0.58
CA ALA A 150 -3.58 4.99 0.64
C ALA A 150 -4.68 5.84 1.32
N PRO A 151 -4.32 7.00 1.92
CA PRO A 151 -5.28 7.91 2.54
C PRO A 151 -6.42 8.38 1.61
N ALA A 152 -6.11 8.62 0.33
CA ALA A 152 -7.11 9.02 -0.65
C ALA A 152 -8.24 7.99 -0.82
N GLN A 153 -7.94 6.70 -0.70
CA GLN A 153 -8.95 5.64 -0.81
C GLN A 153 -9.87 5.61 0.42
N MET A 154 -9.33 5.90 1.62
CA MET A 154 -10.16 6.08 2.83
C MET A 154 -11.12 7.26 2.65
N ALA A 155 -10.64 8.39 2.12
CA ALA A 155 -11.46 9.55 1.82
C ALA A 155 -12.58 9.25 0.81
N GLN A 156 -12.27 8.48 -0.24
CA GLN A 156 -13.26 8.04 -1.22
C GLN A 156 -14.36 7.18 -0.58
N VAL A 157 -14.00 6.23 0.30
CA VAL A 157 -14.97 5.39 1.03
C VAL A 157 -15.88 6.23 1.92
N MET A 158 -15.33 7.23 2.64
CA MET A 158 -16.14 8.15 3.45
C MET A 158 -17.13 8.94 2.59
N ALA A 159 -16.65 9.52 1.48
CA ALA A 159 -17.44 10.34 0.59
C ALA A 159 -18.61 9.55 -0.04
N ALA A 160 -18.40 8.27 -0.34
CA ALA A 160 -19.44 7.40 -0.88
C ALA A 160 -20.39 6.83 0.18
N GLY A 161 -20.11 7.02 1.49
CA GLY A 161 -20.95 6.44 2.55
C GLY A 161 -20.74 4.94 2.78
N GLY A 162 -19.66 4.34 2.26
CA GLY A 162 -19.40 2.90 2.36
C GLY A 162 -18.61 2.34 1.17
N SER A 163 -18.64 1.01 1.02
CA SER A 163 -17.90 0.31 -0.03
C SER A 163 -18.70 0.21 -1.33
N THR A 164 -18.28 0.91 -2.39
CA THR A 164 -18.93 0.77 -3.71
C THR A 164 -18.39 -0.43 -4.49
N ALA A 165 -19.17 -0.91 -5.47
CA ALA A 165 -18.69 -1.95 -6.39
C ALA A 165 -17.48 -1.49 -7.23
N ALA A 166 -17.41 -0.20 -7.60
CA ALA A 166 -16.28 0.38 -8.33
C ALA A 166 -15.00 0.33 -7.49
N MET A 167 -15.05 0.80 -6.24
CA MET A 167 -13.90 0.74 -5.31
C MET A 167 -13.42 -0.70 -5.12
N ARG A 168 -14.35 -1.64 -4.94
CA ARG A 168 -14.00 -3.06 -4.82
C ARG A 168 -13.39 -3.64 -6.09
N ARG A 169 -13.60 -3.08 -7.28
CA ARG A 169 -12.91 -3.52 -8.51
C ARG A 169 -11.58 -2.81 -8.73
N GLU A 170 -11.49 -1.54 -8.40
CA GLU A 170 -10.33 -0.69 -8.68
C GLU A 170 -9.24 -0.81 -7.62
N PHE A 171 -9.59 -0.81 -6.33
CA PHE A 171 -8.62 -0.80 -5.25
C PHE A 171 -7.75 -2.07 -5.19
N PRO A 172 -8.24 -3.28 -5.50
CA PRO A 172 -7.38 -4.46 -5.59
C PRO A 172 -6.22 -4.30 -6.58
N ALA A 173 -6.42 -3.61 -7.71
CA ALA A 173 -5.34 -3.37 -8.68
C ALA A 173 -4.24 -2.50 -8.06
N ALA A 174 -4.63 -1.41 -7.39
CA ALA A 174 -3.69 -0.56 -6.65
C ALA A 174 -3.02 -1.29 -5.47
N ALA A 175 -3.75 -2.17 -4.78
CA ALA A 175 -3.25 -2.98 -3.69
C ALA A 175 -2.15 -3.95 -4.15
N TYR A 176 -2.39 -4.71 -5.22
CA TYR A 176 -1.39 -5.62 -5.78
C TYR A 176 -0.18 -4.88 -6.36
N ALA A 177 -0.41 -3.73 -7.02
CA ALA A 177 0.68 -2.87 -7.49
C ALA A 177 1.57 -2.39 -6.32
N ARG A 178 0.97 -1.98 -5.20
CA ARG A 178 1.72 -1.54 -4.01
C ARG A 178 2.53 -2.69 -3.39
N THR A 179 1.97 -3.89 -3.25
CA THR A 179 2.73 -5.04 -2.73
C THR A 179 3.82 -5.51 -3.69
N ALA A 180 3.58 -5.43 -5.01
CA ALA A 180 4.62 -5.75 -6.00
C ALA A 180 5.80 -4.78 -5.91
N ALA A 181 5.52 -3.47 -5.74
CA ALA A 181 6.57 -2.48 -5.54
C ALA A 181 7.36 -2.71 -4.24
N TYR A 182 6.66 -3.08 -3.17
CA TYR A 182 7.27 -3.41 -1.88
C TYR A 182 8.23 -4.61 -1.99
N ASP A 183 7.77 -5.71 -2.59
CA ASP A 183 8.59 -6.91 -2.77
C ASP A 183 9.77 -6.67 -3.72
N ALA A 184 9.59 -5.84 -4.77
CA ALA A 184 10.67 -5.44 -5.66
C ALA A 184 11.77 -4.66 -4.94
N ALA A 185 11.39 -3.75 -4.04
CA ALA A 185 12.35 -3.00 -3.22
C ALA A 185 13.14 -3.91 -2.26
N ILE A 186 12.47 -4.85 -1.61
CA ILE A 186 13.14 -5.85 -0.74
C ILE A 186 14.10 -6.71 -1.55
N ALA A 187 13.67 -7.22 -2.71
CA ALA A 187 14.50 -8.04 -3.57
C ALA A 187 15.73 -7.29 -4.09
N SER A 188 15.55 -6.03 -4.51
CA SER A 188 16.65 -5.15 -4.95
C SER A 188 17.63 -4.87 -3.81
N TRP A 189 17.13 -4.61 -2.59
CA TRP A 189 17.98 -4.40 -1.42
C TRP A 189 18.84 -5.64 -1.12
N PHE A 190 18.26 -6.84 -1.06
CA PHE A 190 19.02 -8.08 -0.85
C PHE A 190 20.06 -8.33 -1.95
N ALA A 191 19.72 -8.09 -3.22
CA ALA A 191 20.68 -8.19 -4.32
C ALA A 191 21.87 -7.23 -4.12
N GLY A 192 21.59 -5.99 -3.68
CA GLY A 192 22.59 -4.99 -3.33
C GLY A 192 23.48 -5.42 -2.15
N GLN A 193 22.90 -6.01 -1.09
CA GLN A 193 23.67 -6.55 0.04
C GLN A 193 24.63 -7.68 -0.38
N LEU A 194 24.29 -8.42 -1.44
CA LEU A 194 25.11 -9.49 -2.01
C LEU A 194 26.10 -9.00 -3.07
N GLY A 195 26.11 -7.70 -3.40
CA GLY A 195 26.92 -7.15 -4.49
C GLY A 195 26.53 -7.68 -5.88
N GLN A 196 25.27 -8.10 -6.06
CA GLN A 196 24.80 -8.63 -7.34
C GLN A 196 24.36 -7.50 -8.26
N GLU A 197 25.21 -7.15 -9.23
CA GLU A 197 24.87 -6.16 -10.27
C GLU A 197 23.75 -6.66 -11.19
N PHE A 198 23.77 -7.96 -11.54
CA PHE A 198 22.78 -8.60 -12.40
C PHE A 198 22.13 -9.80 -11.67
N PRO A 199 21.12 -9.56 -10.80
CA PRO A 199 20.47 -10.64 -10.08
C PRO A 199 19.71 -11.56 -11.05
N PRO A 200 19.59 -12.88 -10.75
CA PRO A 200 18.85 -13.83 -11.60
C PRO A 200 17.39 -13.46 -11.85
N ARG A 201 16.80 -12.66 -10.95
CA ARG A 201 15.48 -12.05 -11.12
C ARG A 201 15.59 -10.56 -10.86
N LEU A 202 15.27 -9.77 -11.87
CA LEU A 202 15.22 -8.33 -11.80
C LEU A 202 13.76 -7.87 -11.81
N ALA A 203 13.35 -7.16 -10.77
CA ALA A 203 12.01 -6.62 -10.62
C ALA A 203 12.10 -5.09 -10.52
N PHE A 204 11.30 -4.40 -11.34
CA PHE A 204 11.20 -2.95 -11.34
C PHE A 204 9.79 -2.53 -10.98
N ALA A 205 9.69 -1.50 -10.16
CA ALA A 205 8.44 -0.82 -9.85
C ALA A 205 8.65 0.68 -9.93
N GLY A 206 7.64 1.38 -10.45
CA GLY A 206 7.69 2.82 -10.59
C GLY A 206 6.31 3.44 -10.46
N THR A 207 6.30 4.72 -10.10
CA THR A 207 5.08 5.53 -10.02
C THR A 207 4.97 6.37 -11.28
N LEU A 208 3.82 6.34 -11.95
CA LEU A 208 3.56 7.19 -13.10
C LEU A 208 3.65 8.65 -12.67
N ALA A 209 4.61 9.39 -13.21
CA ALA A 209 4.74 10.85 -13.02
C ALA A 209 3.81 11.59 -13.98
N GLN A 210 3.83 11.23 -15.26
CA GLN A 210 2.95 11.82 -16.27
C GLN A 210 2.77 10.90 -17.48
N THR A 211 1.61 10.99 -18.12
CA THR A 211 1.43 10.47 -19.48
C THR A 211 2.04 11.43 -20.48
N LEU A 212 2.64 10.92 -21.55
CA LEU A 212 3.22 11.75 -22.60
C LEU A 212 2.29 11.82 -23.80
N ARG A 213 2.37 12.94 -24.53
CA ARG A 213 1.54 13.18 -25.73
C ARG A 213 1.67 12.07 -26.77
N TYR A 214 2.88 11.55 -26.94
CA TYR A 214 3.24 10.41 -27.76
C TYR A 214 4.60 9.87 -27.30
N GLY A 215 4.99 8.69 -27.78
CA GLY A 215 6.33 8.11 -27.56
C GLY A 215 7.38 8.78 -28.42
N GLU A 216 8.31 8.02 -28.99
CA GLU A 216 9.31 8.58 -29.90
C GLU A 216 8.68 9.14 -31.18
N ASN A 217 7.57 8.53 -31.62
CA ASN A 217 6.80 8.92 -32.80
C ASN A 217 5.31 9.12 -32.46
N PRO A 218 4.56 9.94 -33.24
CA PRO A 218 3.17 10.31 -32.91
C PRO A 218 2.16 9.16 -32.75
N HIS A 219 2.41 8.00 -33.36
CA HIS A 219 1.52 6.83 -33.28
C HIS A 219 1.78 5.96 -32.04
N GLN A 220 2.83 6.23 -31.27
CA GLN A 220 3.22 5.49 -30.08
C GLN A 220 2.67 6.18 -28.83
N LYS A 221 2.24 5.41 -27.83
CA LYS A 221 1.87 5.93 -26.50
C LYS A 221 3.07 5.81 -25.57
N ALA A 222 3.20 6.74 -24.62
CA ALA A 222 4.26 6.68 -23.61
C ALA A 222 3.79 7.25 -22.26
N GLY A 223 4.46 6.81 -21.20
CA GLY A 223 4.31 7.34 -19.85
C GLY A 223 5.68 7.43 -19.19
N PHE A 224 5.88 8.47 -18.40
CA PHE A 224 7.10 8.70 -17.64
C PHE A 224 6.91 8.21 -16.21
N TYR A 225 7.78 7.33 -15.75
CA TYR A 225 7.70 6.69 -14.43
C TYR A 225 8.91 7.04 -13.58
N LEU A 226 8.68 7.21 -12.29
CA LEU A 226 9.70 7.46 -11.27
C LEU A 226 9.96 6.16 -10.52
N ASP A 227 11.22 5.82 -10.31
CA ASP A 227 11.65 4.64 -9.52
C ASP A 227 11.66 4.91 -7.99
N GLY A 228 11.40 6.16 -7.58
CA GLY A 228 11.39 6.57 -6.18
C GLY A 228 12.77 6.91 -5.61
N THR A 229 13.81 6.94 -6.44
CA THR A 229 15.13 7.44 -6.06
C THR A 229 15.13 8.98 -6.01
N ALA A 230 16.00 9.53 -5.16
CA ALA A 230 16.23 10.98 -5.07
C ALA A 230 17.49 11.41 -5.82
N ARG A 231 17.98 10.57 -6.76
CA ARG A 231 19.17 10.86 -7.55
C ARG A 231 18.91 12.12 -8.40
N PRO A 232 19.83 13.11 -8.42
CA PRO A 232 19.75 14.22 -9.36
C PRO A 232 19.71 13.70 -10.80
N GLY A 233 18.73 14.15 -11.58
CA GLY A 233 18.54 13.73 -12.98
C GLY A 233 17.19 14.20 -13.51
N ILE A 234 16.82 13.80 -14.73
CA ILE A 234 15.56 14.23 -15.35
C ILE A 234 14.34 13.83 -14.52
N ALA A 235 14.41 12.68 -13.84
CA ALA A 235 13.34 12.16 -12.98
C ALA A 235 13.10 13.01 -11.72
N THR A 236 14.08 13.77 -11.25
CA THR A 236 13.99 14.66 -10.09
C THR A 236 14.03 16.14 -10.48
N ALA A 237 14.11 16.43 -11.78
CA ALA A 237 14.16 17.80 -12.30
C ALA A 237 12.83 18.52 -12.10
N ARG A 238 12.92 19.83 -11.87
CA ARG A 238 11.76 20.73 -11.84
C ARG A 238 11.69 21.53 -13.13
N GLN A 239 10.64 21.34 -13.92
CA GLN A 239 10.38 22.20 -15.06
C GLN A 239 9.97 23.60 -14.58
N VAL A 240 10.81 24.61 -14.83
CA VAL A 240 10.57 26.00 -14.39
C VAL A 240 9.62 26.74 -15.32
N GLN A 241 9.68 26.45 -16.63
CA GLN A 241 8.85 27.10 -17.65
C GLN A 241 8.69 26.22 -18.90
N GLY A 242 7.82 26.65 -19.81
CA GLY A 242 7.61 26.02 -21.12
C GLY A 242 6.44 25.05 -21.16
N LYS A 243 6.23 24.46 -22.34
CA LYS A 243 5.23 23.41 -22.56
C LYS A 243 5.69 22.09 -21.97
N GLU A 244 4.77 21.17 -21.77
CA GLU A 244 5.07 19.79 -21.36
C GLU A 244 6.15 19.15 -22.26
N LEU A 245 7.11 18.46 -21.63
CA LEU A 245 8.20 17.77 -22.32
C LEU A 245 7.67 16.57 -23.11
N SER A 246 8.18 16.39 -24.34
CA SER A 246 7.94 15.18 -25.12
C SER A 246 8.84 14.02 -24.67
N TYR A 247 8.55 12.81 -25.14
CA TYR A 247 9.41 11.63 -24.93
C TYR A 247 10.87 11.91 -25.34
N ASN A 248 11.07 12.49 -26.53
CA ASN A 248 12.41 12.81 -27.02
C ASN A 248 13.05 13.91 -26.18
N ASN A 249 12.28 14.92 -25.74
CA ASN A 249 12.84 15.95 -24.87
C ASN A 249 13.32 15.38 -23.54
N LEU A 250 12.62 14.40 -22.96
CA LEU A 250 13.07 13.74 -21.73
C LEU A 250 14.39 12.99 -21.98
N ASN A 251 14.47 12.18 -23.05
CA ASN A 251 15.69 11.43 -23.38
C ASN A 251 16.88 12.35 -23.72
N ASP A 252 16.65 13.38 -24.53
CA ASP A 252 17.70 14.34 -24.90
C ASP A 252 18.20 15.12 -23.68
N THR A 253 17.29 15.49 -22.77
CA THR A 253 17.67 16.20 -21.54
C THR A 253 18.43 15.28 -20.59
N ASP A 254 18.02 14.02 -20.46
CA ASP A 254 18.73 13.03 -19.64
C ASP A 254 20.15 12.81 -20.16
N ALA A 255 20.30 12.55 -21.47
CA ALA A 255 21.60 12.37 -22.10
C ALA A 255 22.50 13.61 -21.97
N ALA A 256 21.95 14.82 -22.15
CA ALA A 256 22.70 16.05 -21.99
C ALA A 256 23.13 16.28 -20.53
N PHE A 257 22.24 16.01 -19.57
CA PHE A 257 22.53 16.16 -18.15
C PHE A 257 23.61 15.18 -17.68
N GLU A 258 23.49 13.90 -18.05
CA GLU A 258 24.46 12.87 -17.68
C GLU A 258 25.83 13.15 -18.31
N CYS A 259 25.89 13.51 -19.60
CA CYS A 259 27.13 13.89 -20.28
C CYS A 259 27.84 15.07 -19.61
N ALA A 260 27.10 16.14 -19.28
CA ALA A 260 27.67 17.29 -18.57
C ALA A 260 28.12 16.93 -17.14
N SER A 261 27.45 15.98 -16.50
CA SER A 261 27.74 15.55 -15.12
C SER A 261 29.01 14.68 -14.99
N GLU A 262 29.61 14.25 -16.10
CA GLU A 262 30.89 13.52 -16.09
C GLU A 262 32.10 14.41 -15.75
N PHE A 263 31.95 15.73 -15.85
CA PHE A 263 33.05 16.68 -15.65
C PHE A 263 33.04 17.27 -14.23
N GLU A 264 34.18 17.23 -13.55
CA GLU A 264 34.36 17.87 -12.23
C GLU A 264 34.36 19.40 -12.30
N ALA A 265 34.71 19.97 -13.46
CA ALA A 265 34.75 21.40 -13.72
C ALA A 265 33.57 21.82 -14.64
N PRO A 266 33.18 23.11 -14.66
CA PRO A 266 32.10 23.59 -15.53
C PRO A 266 32.33 23.21 -17.00
N ALA A 267 31.33 22.59 -17.60
CA ALA A 267 31.27 22.17 -19.01
C ALA A 267 30.28 23.02 -19.82
#